data_AF-A0A3G8YS57-F1
#
_entry.id   AF-A0A3G8YS57-F1
#
_cell.length_a   1.000
_cell.length_b   1.000
_cell.length_c   1.000
_cell.angle_alpha   90.00
_cell.angle_beta   90.00
_cell.angle_gamma   90.00
#
_symmetry.space_group_name_H-M   'P 1'
#
loop_
_entity.id
_entity.type
_entity.pdbx_description
1 polymer ?
#
loop_
_entity_poly.entity_id
_entity_poly.type
_entity_poly.pdbx_seq_one_letter_code
_entity_poly.pdbx_strand_id
1 'polypeptide(L)'
;MDEPLFSAAVLSRREVLARMGLGLAALTISTVLGPLSPAQARVQGVPLKHFTPAEAAALEAWNDTLVPGAAEAGVVYFLDDQLSKDLPLLLLRYTDFPAPALSFYQGGIHALDALSQAQYQQPFAQLDAAKRTSLAGQVAQGSAKPWDGPPAPLFYFVTRSDAVDVYYGTEAGFARLKLPYMAHIAPPKAW
;
A
#
# COMPACT_ATOMS: atom_id res chain seq x y z
N MET A 1 17.24 51.99 4.70
CA MET A 1 15.80 51.91 5.03
C MET A 1 15.05 51.99 3.71
N ASP A 2 14.41 50.97 3.16
CA ASP A 2 14.07 49.63 3.65
C ASP A 2 13.85 48.72 2.43
N GLU A 3 14.50 47.56 2.39
CA GLU A 3 14.06 46.43 1.56
C GLU A 3 13.06 45.59 2.37
N PRO A 4 11.95 45.10 1.78
CA PRO A 4 11.24 43.99 2.37
C PRO A 4 11.88 42.67 1.90
N LEU A 5 12.46 41.99 2.89
CA LEU A 5 12.85 40.59 2.90
C LEU A 5 11.64 39.68 2.62
N PHE A 6 11.83 38.67 1.77
CA PHE A 6 10.95 37.53 1.49
C PHE A 6 9.63 37.82 0.74
N SER A 7 9.68 37.81 -0.60
CA SER A 7 8.50 37.44 -1.40
C SER A 7 8.47 35.92 -1.53
N ALA A 8 7.74 35.25 -0.64
CA ALA A 8 7.28 33.90 -0.94
C ALA A 8 6.31 34.03 -2.12
N ALA A 9 6.64 33.43 -3.27
CA ALA A 9 5.76 33.41 -4.41
C ALA A 9 4.42 32.78 -3.99
N VAL A 10 3.41 33.62 -3.78
CA VAL A 10 2.05 33.19 -3.47
C VAL A 10 1.52 32.56 -4.75
N LEU A 11 1.55 31.24 -4.81
CA LEU A 11 0.97 30.48 -5.91
C LEU A 11 -0.47 30.95 -6.12
N SER A 12 -0.77 31.36 -7.34
CA SER A 12 -2.10 31.84 -7.68
C SER A 12 -3.11 30.68 -7.59
N ARG A 13 -4.37 30.98 -7.27
CA ARG A 13 -5.46 29.98 -7.31
C ARG A 13 -5.52 29.24 -8.65
N ARG A 14 -5.11 29.90 -9.74
CA ARG A 14 -5.07 29.32 -11.08
C ARG A 14 -3.93 28.31 -11.25
N GLU A 15 -2.78 28.53 -10.64
CA GLU A 15 -1.69 27.54 -10.60
C GLU A 15 -2.03 26.36 -9.69
N VAL A 16 -2.72 26.60 -8.57
CA VAL A 16 -3.27 25.54 -7.72
C VAL A 16 -4.29 24.70 -8.51
N LEU A 17 -5.22 25.34 -9.21
CA LEU A 17 -6.23 24.67 -10.03
C LEU A 17 -5.64 23.97 -11.27
N ALA A 18 -4.61 24.54 -11.91
CA ALA A 18 -3.90 23.90 -13.01
C ALA A 18 -3.14 22.65 -12.54
N ARG A 19 -2.66 22.63 -11.30
CA ARG A 19 -2.05 21.46 -10.67
C ARG A 19 -3.10 20.43 -10.20
N MET A 20 -4.35 20.84 -9.99
CA MET A 20 -5.49 19.96 -9.71
C MET A 20 -6.26 19.52 -10.97
N GLY A 21 -5.87 20.01 -12.15
CA GLY A 21 -6.59 19.85 -13.41
C GLY A 21 -6.10 18.68 -14.26
N LEU A 22 -6.03 17.47 -13.68
CA LEU A 22 -6.05 16.20 -14.39
C LEU A 22 -6.85 15.26 -13.49
N GLY A 23 -7.86 14.59 -14.05
CA GLY A 23 -8.77 13.69 -13.33
C GLY A 23 -8.07 12.44 -12.81
N LEU A 24 -7.17 12.60 -11.84
CA LEU A 24 -6.45 11.56 -11.17
C LEU A 24 -7.41 10.83 -10.25
N ALA A 25 -7.99 9.75 -10.74
CA ALA A 25 -8.45 8.68 -9.89
C ALA A 25 -7.23 7.91 -9.31
N ALA A 26 -6.32 8.65 -8.68
CA ALA A 26 -5.14 8.12 -8.03
C ALA A 26 -5.52 7.79 -6.58
N LEU A 27 -5.06 6.65 -6.08
CA LEU A 27 -5.03 6.40 -4.65
C LEU A 27 -4.18 7.52 -4.04
N THR A 28 -4.78 8.39 -3.23
CA THR A 28 -4.07 9.45 -2.52
C THR A 28 -4.00 9.13 -1.04
N ILE A 29 -2.84 9.45 -0.46
CA ILE A 29 -2.60 9.47 0.98
C ILE A 29 -2.80 10.89 1.46
N SER A 30 -3.60 11.03 2.51
CA SER A 30 -3.87 12.32 3.13
C SER A 30 -2.75 12.68 4.08
N THR A 31 -1.89 13.63 3.68
CA THR A 31 -0.82 14.16 4.56
C THR A 31 -1.07 15.63 4.91
N VAL A 32 -0.40 16.12 5.96
CA VAL A 32 -0.42 17.55 6.35
C VAL A 32 0.12 18.46 5.25
N LEU A 33 0.92 17.93 4.31
CA LEU A 33 1.52 18.64 3.18
C LEU A 33 0.65 18.62 1.91
N GLY A 34 -0.53 17.99 1.95
CA GLY A 34 -1.42 17.79 0.81
C GLY A 34 -1.51 16.32 0.36
N PRO A 35 -2.32 16.03 -0.68
CA PRO A 35 -2.46 14.67 -1.20
C PRO A 35 -1.16 14.22 -1.87
N LEU A 36 -0.61 13.09 -1.40
CA LEU A 36 0.53 12.41 -2.03
C LEU A 36 0.07 11.08 -2.61
N SER A 37 0.68 10.62 -3.71
CA SER A 37 0.57 9.21 -4.08
C SER A 37 1.32 8.32 -3.06
N PRO A 38 0.94 7.05 -2.89
CA PRO A 38 1.66 6.13 -2.01
C PRO A 38 3.16 6.02 -2.34
N ALA A 39 3.53 6.02 -3.62
CA ALA A 39 4.92 6.04 -4.06
C ALA A 39 5.67 7.30 -3.59
N GLN A 40 5.03 8.48 -3.68
CA GLN A 40 5.63 9.73 -3.17
C GLN A 40 5.74 9.74 -1.65
N ALA A 41 4.72 9.26 -0.93
CA ALA A 41 4.76 9.14 0.52
C ALA A 41 5.90 8.23 0.98
N ARG A 42 6.14 7.13 0.24
CA ARG A 42 7.29 6.24 0.44
C ARG A 42 8.62 6.94 0.25
N VAL A 43 8.82 7.61 -0.89
CA VAL A 43 10.07 8.33 -1.18
C VAL A 43 10.34 9.44 -0.15
N GLN A 44 9.30 10.08 0.36
CA GLN A 44 9.40 11.13 1.37
C GLN A 44 9.50 10.58 2.81
N GLY A 45 9.37 9.27 3.01
CA GLY A 45 9.45 8.66 4.34
C GLY A 45 8.39 9.16 5.31
N VAL A 46 7.15 9.36 4.83
CA VAL A 46 6.03 9.81 5.67
C VAL A 46 5.87 8.84 6.86
N PRO A 47 5.76 9.33 8.12
CA PRO A 47 5.60 8.44 9.25
C PRO A 47 4.34 7.57 9.14
N LEU A 48 4.51 6.25 9.27
CA LEU A 48 3.40 5.30 9.35
C LEU A 48 2.73 5.39 10.73
N LYS A 49 1.40 5.22 10.77
CA LYS A 49 0.59 5.35 11.98
C LYS A 49 0.37 4.02 12.69
N HIS A 50 0.24 2.93 11.95
CA HIS A 50 -0.21 1.64 12.48
C HIS A 50 0.86 0.54 12.41
N PHE A 51 1.85 0.68 11.53
CA PHE A 51 2.90 -0.32 11.35
C PHE A 51 4.23 0.15 11.95
N THR A 52 4.87 -0.73 12.70
CA THR A 52 6.28 -0.59 13.11
C THR A 52 7.21 -0.70 11.89
N PRO A 53 8.46 -0.23 11.98
CA PRO A 53 9.43 -0.38 10.89
C PRO A 53 9.64 -1.84 10.43
N ALA A 54 9.59 -2.80 11.36
CA ALA A 54 9.75 -4.21 11.05
C ALA A 54 8.55 -4.77 10.27
N GLU A 55 7.32 -4.48 10.75
CA GLU A 55 6.09 -4.87 10.06
C GLU A 55 6.00 -4.24 8.67
N ALA A 56 6.38 -2.96 8.56
CA ALA A 56 6.42 -2.26 7.28
C ALA A 56 7.39 -2.92 6.30
N ALA A 57 8.61 -3.25 6.73
CA ALA A 57 9.59 -3.93 5.89
C ALA A 57 9.10 -5.33 5.45
N ALA A 58 8.47 -6.08 6.35
CA ALA A 58 7.90 -7.39 6.04
C ALA A 58 6.71 -7.27 5.07
N LEU A 59 5.81 -6.29 5.26
CA LEU A 59 4.71 -6.02 4.34
C LEU A 59 5.21 -5.55 2.97
N GLU A 60 6.24 -4.71 2.88
CA GLU A 60 6.85 -4.32 1.60
C GLU A 60 7.38 -5.57 0.88
N ALA A 61 8.20 -6.38 1.57
CA ALA A 61 8.75 -7.61 1.00
C ALA A 61 7.68 -8.62 0.58
N TRP A 62 6.61 -8.75 1.38
CA TRP A 62 5.50 -9.65 1.11
C TRP A 62 4.74 -9.22 -0.14
N ASN A 63 4.25 -7.99 -0.17
CA ASN A 63 3.46 -7.48 -1.30
C ASN A 63 4.29 -7.42 -2.59
N ASP A 64 5.59 -7.10 -2.51
CA ASP A 64 6.48 -7.13 -3.69
C ASP A 64 6.74 -8.55 -4.20
N THR A 65 6.78 -9.55 -3.29
CA THR A 65 6.84 -10.96 -3.68
C THR A 65 5.57 -11.38 -4.43
N LEU A 66 4.41 -10.87 -4.01
CA LEU A 66 3.12 -11.20 -4.64
C LEU A 66 2.90 -10.46 -5.97
N VAL A 67 3.33 -9.20 -6.03
CA VAL A 67 3.18 -8.28 -7.16
C VAL A 67 4.48 -7.46 -7.28
N PRO A 68 5.44 -7.89 -8.13
CA PRO A 68 6.70 -7.20 -8.29
C PRO A 68 6.52 -5.71 -8.67
N GLY A 69 7.10 -4.82 -7.88
CA GLY A 69 6.97 -3.37 -7.98
C GLY A 69 5.95 -2.75 -7.01
N ALA A 70 5.19 -3.56 -6.27
CA ALA A 70 4.23 -3.05 -5.28
C ALA A 70 4.91 -2.29 -4.13
N ALA A 71 6.12 -2.70 -3.71
CA ALA A 71 6.88 -1.96 -2.70
C ALA A 71 7.23 -0.56 -3.20
N GLU A 72 7.79 -0.44 -4.41
CA GLU A 72 8.13 0.85 -5.01
C GLU A 72 6.90 1.74 -5.24
N ALA A 73 5.75 1.14 -5.56
CA ALA A 73 4.49 1.87 -5.68
C ALA A 73 3.90 2.33 -4.33
N GLY A 74 4.52 1.95 -3.20
CA GLY A 74 4.16 2.45 -1.88
C GLY A 74 3.00 1.70 -1.22
N VAL A 75 2.84 0.41 -1.49
CA VAL A 75 1.73 -0.41 -0.96
C VAL A 75 1.55 -0.30 0.56
N VAL A 76 2.63 -0.28 1.35
CA VAL A 76 2.54 -0.17 2.82
C VAL A 76 1.97 1.18 3.27
N TYR A 77 2.33 2.25 2.57
CA TYR A 77 1.82 3.59 2.85
C TYR A 77 0.34 3.70 2.48
N PHE A 78 -0.06 3.06 1.37
CA PHE A 78 -1.47 2.92 1.03
C PHE A 78 -2.24 2.17 2.12
N LEU A 79 -1.78 0.98 2.54
CA LEU A 79 -2.43 0.20 3.59
C LEU A 79 -2.56 1.01 4.88
N ASP A 80 -1.49 1.66 5.33
CA ASP A 80 -1.48 2.47 6.54
C ASP A 80 -2.47 3.64 6.50
N ASP A 81 -2.56 4.34 5.37
CA ASP A 81 -3.51 5.43 5.17
C ASP A 81 -4.97 4.93 5.14
N GLN A 82 -5.24 3.83 4.43
CA GLN A 82 -6.59 3.28 4.33
C GLN A 82 -7.11 2.77 5.68
N LEU A 83 -6.24 2.25 6.54
CA LEU A 83 -6.63 1.79 7.88
C LEU A 83 -7.15 2.92 8.78
N SER A 84 -6.88 4.18 8.47
CA SER A 84 -7.45 5.35 9.16
C SER A 84 -8.77 5.85 8.54
N LYS A 85 -9.25 5.29 7.43
CA LYS A 85 -10.43 5.81 6.71
C LYS A 85 -11.71 5.13 7.17
N ASP A 86 -12.80 5.90 7.28
CA ASP A 86 -14.14 5.38 7.56
C ASP A 86 -14.65 4.44 6.45
N LEU A 87 -14.27 4.74 5.21
CA LEU A 87 -14.61 3.96 4.02
C LEU A 87 -13.31 3.55 3.30
N PRO A 88 -12.59 2.54 3.81
CA PRO A 88 -11.34 2.11 3.21
C PRO A 88 -11.58 1.48 1.84
N LEU A 89 -10.57 1.61 0.98
CA LEU A 89 -10.46 0.98 -0.34
C LEU A 89 -9.76 -0.39 -0.27
N LEU A 90 -9.69 -1.01 0.91
CA LEU A 90 -9.05 -2.30 1.13
C LEU A 90 -9.99 -3.43 0.73
N LEU A 91 -9.49 -4.45 0.02
CA LEU A 91 -10.28 -5.61 -0.39
C LEU A 91 -10.96 -6.30 0.79
N LEU A 92 -10.29 -6.34 1.94
CA LEU A 92 -10.80 -6.96 3.17
C LEU A 92 -12.21 -6.49 3.54
N ARG A 93 -12.56 -5.22 3.24
CA ARG A 93 -13.89 -4.65 3.50
C ARG A 93 -15.02 -5.42 2.81
N TYR A 94 -14.74 -6.08 1.69
CA TYR A 94 -15.70 -6.87 0.92
C TYR A 94 -15.75 -8.34 1.35
N THR A 95 -15.14 -8.67 2.49
CA THR A 95 -15.13 -10.02 3.06
C THR A 95 -15.87 -10.01 4.40
N ASP A 96 -16.36 -11.18 4.83
CA ASP A 96 -16.99 -11.36 6.15
C ASP A 96 -15.95 -11.57 7.28
N PHE A 97 -14.75 -11.00 7.15
CA PHE A 97 -13.73 -11.15 8.19
C PHE A 97 -14.20 -10.49 9.51
N PRO A 98 -14.25 -11.22 10.63
CA PRO A 98 -15.01 -10.80 11.81
C PRO A 98 -14.28 -9.81 12.74
N ALA A 99 -13.03 -9.46 12.44
CA ALA A 99 -12.20 -8.63 13.31
C ALA A 99 -11.75 -7.33 12.60
N PRO A 100 -11.27 -6.32 13.35
CA PRO A 100 -10.80 -5.06 12.77
C PRO A 100 -9.76 -5.27 11.66
N ALA A 101 -9.80 -4.44 10.62
CA ALA A 101 -8.87 -4.55 9.51
C ALA A 101 -7.40 -4.50 9.95
N LEU A 102 -7.06 -3.66 10.93
CA LEU A 102 -5.69 -3.57 11.45
C LEU A 102 -5.19 -4.91 12.01
N SER A 103 -6.01 -5.64 12.77
CA SER A 103 -5.60 -6.92 13.34
C SER A 103 -5.44 -8.01 12.28
N PHE A 104 -6.13 -7.90 11.14
CA PHE A 104 -5.90 -8.77 9.99
C PHE A 104 -4.47 -8.59 9.43
N TYR A 105 -4.06 -7.36 9.13
CA TYR A 105 -2.73 -7.11 8.54
C TYR A 105 -1.60 -7.38 9.53
N GLN A 106 -1.72 -6.92 10.77
CA GLN A 106 -0.72 -7.18 11.81
C GLN A 106 -0.63 -8.68 12.14
N GLY A 107 -1.76 -9.35 12.36
CA GLY A 107 -1.78 -10.78 12.63
C GLY A 107 -1.22 -11.61 11.47
N GLY A 108 -1.54 -11.24 10.23
CA GLY A 108 -1.00 -11.92 9.05
C GLY A 108 0.51 -11.75 8.90
N ILE A 109 1.05 -10.55 9.13
CA ILE A 109 2.48 -10.33 9.01
C ILE A 109 3.28 -10.94 10.17
N HIS A 110 2.74 -10.94 11.39
CA HIS A 110 3.35 -11.65 12.52
C HIS A 110 3.37 -13.17 12.28
N ALA A 111 2.28 -13.74 11.75
CA ALA A 111 2.24 -15.15 11.39
C ALA A 111 3.25 -15.49 10.28
N LEU A 112 3.41 -14.61 9.28
CA LEU A 112 4.41 -14.76 8.23
C LEU A 112 5.85 -14.70 8.75
N ASP A 113 6.15 -13.75 9.64
CA ASP A 113 7.47 -13.66 10.26
C ASP A 113 7.75 -14.87 11.15
N ALA A 114 6.77 -15.33 11.93
CA ALA A 114 6.90 -16.55 12.72
C ALA A 114 7.16 -17.79 11.85
N LEU A 115 6.46 -17.92 10.72
CA LEU A 115 6.69 -18.97 9.73
C LEU A 115 8.10 -18.90 9.15
N SER A 116 8.55 -17.69 8.78
CA SER A 116 9.89 -17.44 8.26
C SER A 116 10.97 -17.80 9.27
N GLN A 117 10.80 -17.41 10.53
CA GLN A 117 11.72 -17.75 11.62
C GLN A 117 11.77 -19.25 11.87
N ALA A 118 10.62 -19.93 11.87
CA ALA A 118 10.56 -21.37 12.08
C ALA A 118 11.26 -22.17 10.97
N GLN A 119 11.16 -21.75 9.71
CA GLN A 119 11.73 -22.49 8.57
C GLN A 119 13.17 -22.08 8.22
N TYR A 120 13.53 -20.81 8.42
CA TYR A 120 14.77 -20.24 7.91
C TYR A 120 15.57 -19.43 8.95
N GLN A 121 15.08 -19.29 10.19
CA GLN A 121 15.75 -18.55 11.27
C GLN A 121 16.07 -17.10 10.90
N GLN A 122 15.24 -16.50 10.03
CA GLN A 122 15.37 -15.13 9.58
C GLN A 122 14.00 -14.45 9.52
N PRO A 123 13.92 -13.13 9.73
CA PRO A 123 12.72 -12.36 9.41
C PRO A 123 12.37 -12.48 7.93
N PHE A 124 11.08 -12.44 7.58
CA PHE A 124 10.62 -12.62 6.20
C PHE A 124 11.26 -11.59 5.25
N ALA A 125 11.36 -10.34 5.71
CA ALA A 125 11.97 -9.24 4.97
C ALA A 125 13.45 -9.45 4.61
N GLN A 126 14.15 -10.39 5.26
CA GLN A 126 15.57 -10.68 5.02
C GLN A 126 15.78 -11.93 4.16
N LEU A 127 14.73 -12.70 3.89
CA LEU A 127 14.82 -13.85 3.01
C LEU A 127 15.16 -13.44 1.58
N ASP A 128 15.84 -14.34 0.86
CA ASP A 128 15.99 -14.25 -0.59
C ASP A 128 14.65 -14.49 -1.32
N ALA A 129 14.58 -14.09 -2.59
CA ALA A 129 13.37 -14.15 -3.39
C ALA A 129 12.79 -15.58 -3.50
N ALA A 130 13.64 -16.59 -3.65
CA ALA A 130 13.19 -17.98 -3.80
C ALA A 130 12.48 -18.48 -2.53
N LYS A 131 13.04 -18.20 -1.34
CA LYS A 131 12.41 -18.53 -0.06
C LYS A 131 11.12 -17.76 0.15
N ARG A 132 11.08 -16.46 -0.18
CA ARG A 132 9.83 -15.67 -0.09
C ARG A 132 8.73 -16.24 -0.96
N THR A 133 9.03 -16.56 -2.23
CA THR A 133 8.08 -17.20 -3.14
C THR A 133 7.63 -18.56 -2.62
N SER A 134 8.53 -19.36 -2.04
CA SER A 134 8.17 -20.64 -1.44
C SER A 134 7.20 -20.48 -0.27
N LEU A 135 7.44 -19.54 0.65
CA LEU A 135 6.52 -19.28 1.77
C LEU A 135 5.18 -18.71 1.27
N ALA A 136 5.20 -17.81 0.30
CA ALA A 136 3.98 -17.28 -0.32
C ALA A 136 3.10 -18.40 -0.91
N GLY A 137 3.73 -19.38 -1.55
CA GLY A 137 3.03 -20.59 -2.03
C GLY A 137 2.38 -21.39 -0.91
N GLN A 138 3.06 -21.58 0.23
CA GLN A 138 2.50 -22.28 1.39
C GLN A 138 1.30 -21.53 2.00
N VAL A 139 1.41 -20.20 2.13
CA VAL A 139 0.34 -19.33 2.65
C VAL A 139 -0.88 -19.39 1.72
N ALA A 140 -0.66 -19.27 0.40
CA ALA A 140 -1.73 -19.35 -0.60
C ALA A 140 -2.47 -20.70 -0.59
N GLN A 141 -1.73 -21.80 -0.40
CA GLN A 141 -2.29 -23.16 -0.35
C GLN A 141 -2.90 -23.51 1.01
N GLY A 142 -2.75 -22.67 2.03
CA GLY A 142 -3.18 -22.96 3.40
C GLY A 142 -2.37 -24.07 4.06
N SER A 143 -1.17 -24.35 3.57
CA SER A 143 -0.27 -25.39 4.08
C SER A 143 0.82 -24.84 5.02
N ALA A 144 0.91 -23.52 5.18
CA ALA A 144 1.83 -22.84 6.08
C ALA A 144 1.69 -23.33 7.53
N LYS A 145 2.78 -23.83 8.11
CA LYS A 145 2.87 -24.24 9.53
C LYS A 145 4.25 -23.88 10.10
N PRO A 146 4.33 -23.29 11.30
CA PRO A 146 3.21 -22.79 12.11
C PRO A 146 2.52 -21.59 11.45
N TRP A 147 1.23 -21.40 11.75
CA TRP A 147 0.47 -20.22 11.31
C TRP A 147 -0.60 -19.90 12.35
N ASP A 148 -0.42 -18.77 13.04
CA ASP A 148 -1.35 -18.25 14.03
C ASP A 148 -1.70 -16.80 13.68
N GLY A 149 -2.76 -16.64 12.90
CA GLY A 149 -3.16 -15.39 12.27
C GLY A 149 -4.48 -15.53 11.52
N PRO A 150 -4.86 -14.56 10.66
CA PRO A 150 -6.02 -14.71 9.79
C PRO A 150 -5.89 -15.96 8.89
N PRO A 151 -6.98 -16.49 8.32
CA PRO A 151 -6.88 -17.63 7.40
C PRO A 151 -5.82 -17.39 6.32
N ALA A 152 -4.79 -18.23 6.25
CA ALA A 152 -3.61 -17.96 5.43
C ALA A 152 -3.94 -17.69 3.94
N PRO A 153 -4.83 -18.46 3.27
CA PRO A 153 -5.24 -18.15 1.90
C PRO A 153 -5.98 -16.82 1.76
N LEU A 154 -6.73 -16.41 2.78
CA LEU A 154 -7.41 -15.11 2.80
C LEU A 154 -6.41 -13.97 2.91
N PHE A 155 -5.40 -14.10 3.78
CA PHE A 155 -4.30 -13.12 3.88
C PHE A 155 -3.57 -12.94 2.55
N TYR A 156 -3.22 -14.05 1.89
CA TYR A 156 -2.65 -14.02 0.54
C TYR A 156 -3.57 -13.31 -0.47
N PHE A 157 -4.84 -13.69 -0.52
CA PHE A 157 -5.79 -13.14 -1.48
C PHE A 157 -6.00 -11.63 -1.31
N VAL A 158 -6.24 -11.18 -0.07
CA VAL A 158 -6.45 -9.77 0.25
C VAL A 158 -5.24 -8.93 -0.10
N THR A 159 -4.08 -9.25 0.48
CA THR A 159 -2.85 -8.46 0.28
C THR A 159 -2.38 -8.45 -1.17
N ARG A 160 -2.49 -9.57 -1.89
CA ARG A 160 -2.21 -9.60 -3.33
C ARG A 160 -3.09 -8.64 -4.10
N SER A 161 -4.38 -8.56 -3.77
CA SER A 161 -5.32 -7.73 -4.54
C SER A 161 -5.11 -6.25 -4.23
N ASP A 162 -4.90 -5.89 -2.96
CA ASP A 162 -4.54 -4.52 -2.59
C ASP A 162 -3.22 -4.09 -3.28
N ALA A 163 -2.24 -4.99 -3.36
CA ALA A 163 -1.00 -4.74 -4.10
C ALA A 163 -1.23 -4.55 -5.62
N VAL A 164 -2.14 -5.33 -6.22
CA VAL A 164 -2.56 -5.14 -7.62
C VAL A 164 -3.23 -3.79 -7.81
N ASP A 165 -4.11 -3.36 -6.90
CA ASP A 165 -4.79 -2.07 -7.00
C ASP A 165 -3.79 -0.91 -6.91
N VAL A 166 -2.81 -1.00 -6.00
CA VAL A 166 -1.77 0.02 -5.87
C VAL A 166 -0.85 0.07 -7.10
N TYR A 167 -0.42 -1.09 -7.60
CA TYR A 167 0.56 -1.15 -8.68
C TYR A 167 -0.07 -0.97 -10.08
N TYR A 168 -1.20 -1.60 -10.34
CA TYR A 168 -1.87 -1.62 -11.65
C TYR A 168 -3.14 -0.77 -11.72
N GLY A 169 -3.82 -0.50 -10.59
CA GLY A 169 -5.09 0.24 -10.56
C GLY A 169 -4.97 1.75 -10.82
N THR A 170 -3.76 2.27 -11.02
CA THR A 170 -3.49 3.68 -11.30
C THR A 170 -3.28 3.94 -12.80
N GLU A 171 -3.39 5.18 -13.26
CA GLU A 171 -3.03 5.56 -14.64
C GLU A 171 -1.62 5.11 -15.03
N ALA A 172 -0.65 5.29 -14.12
CA ALA A 172 0.71 4.81 -14.31
C ALA A 172 0.77 3.28 -14.42
N GLY A 173 -0.06 2.57 -13.65
CA GLY A 173 -0.26 1.12 -13.75
C GLY A 173 -0.78 0.68 -15.13
N PHE A 174 -1.83 1.30 -15.62
CA PHE A 174 -2.37 1.03 -16.96
C PHE A 174 -1.38 1.36 -18.07
N ALA A 175 -0.62 2.45 -17.94
CA ALA A 175 0.44 2.80 -18.87
C ALA A 175 1.54 1.71 -18.94
N ARG A 176 1.94 1.12 -17.79
CA ARG A 176 2.86 -0.02 -17.76
C ARG A 176 2.33 -1.24 -18.51
N LEU A 177 1.02 -1.48 -18.42
CA LEU A 177 0.34 -2.56 -19.14
C LEU A 177 0.10 -2.26 -20.62
N LYS A 178 0.40 -1.05 -21.08
CA LYS A 178 0.08 -0.55 -22.43
C LYS A 178 -1.42 -0.64 -22.73
N LEU A 179 -2.25 -0.46 -21.71
CA LEU A 179 -3.70 -0.43 -21.81
C LEU A 179 -4.19 1.01 -21.67
N PRO A 180 -5.23 1.42 -22.41
CA PRO A 180 -5.83 2.72 -22.20
C PRO A 180 -6.47 2.76 -20.81
N TYR A 181 -6.17 3.81 -20.05
CA TYR A 181 -6.89 4.08 -18.80
C TYR A 181 -8.29 4.59 -19.15
N MET A 182 -9.28 3.70 -19.10
CA MET A 182 -10.66 4.03 -19.43
C MET A 182 -11.41 4.45 -18.17
N ALA A 183 -11.25 5.73 -17.78
CA ALA A 183 -12.11 6.34 -16.77
C ALA A 183 -13.55 6.43 -17.30
N HIS A 184 -14.33 5.35 -17.17
CA HIS A 184 -15.65 5.24 -17.77
C HIS A 184 -16.68 6.19 -17.15
N ILE A 185 -16.46 6.64 -15.91
CA ILE A 185 -17.28 7.65 -15.23
C ILE A 185 -16.34 8.54 -14.43
N ALA A 186 -16.21 9.82 -14.80
CA ALA A 186 -15.57 10.79 -13.94
C ALA A 186 -16.41 10.93 -12.65
N PRO A 187 -15.86 10.71 -11.46
CA PRO A 187 -16.63 10.90 -10.24
C PRO A 187 -17.07 12.37 -10.14
N PRO A 188 -18.32 12.65 -9.75
CA PRO A 188 -18.84 14.02 -9.73
C PRO A 188 -18.11 14.93 -8.71
N LYS A 189 -17.28 14.34 -7.83
CA LYS A 189 -16.36 15.02 -6.93
C LYS A 189 -15.05 14.25 -6.84
N ALA A 190 -13.94 14.98 -6.71
CA ALA A 190 -12.66 14.41 -6.33
C ALA A 190 -12.77 13.78 -4.93
N TRP A 191 -12.11 12.64 -4.73
CA TRP A 191 -11.99 11.99 -3.42
C TRP A 191 -10.99 12.75 -2.53
#